data_AF-B1ZJB9-F1
#
_entry.id   AF-B1ZJB9-F1
#
_cell.length_a   1.000
_cell.length_b   1.000
_cell.length_c   1.000
_cell.angle_alpha   90.00
_cell.angle_beta   90.00
_cell.angle_gamma   90.00
#
_symmetry.space_group_name_H-M   'P 1'
#
loop_
_entity.id
_entity.type
_entity.pdbx_description
1 polymer ?
#
loop_
_entity_poly.entity_id
_entity_poly.type
_entity_poly.pdbx_seq_one_letter_code
_entity_poly.pdbx_strand_id
1 'polypeptide(L)'
;MHPLTLDALGRHLYGPRYVTALAEALTAHAPEEAHAPSPVTAPHVTMWIKGRRSMPDWIDAAALRVAKAGVIDLKARAKAVEDILWKPWEYGIQPPTPYHP
;
A
#
# COMPACT_ATOMS: atom_id res chain seq x y z
N MET A 1 -12.00 -13.06 -2.96
CA MET A 1 -10.66 -12.94 -2.33
C MET A 1 -10.56 -13.71 -1.00
N HIS A 2 -9.41 -14.32 -0.70
CA HIS A 2 -9.16 -15.05 0.56
C HIS A 2 -8.57 -14.13 1.66
N PRO A 3 -8.90 -14.32 2.96
CA PRO A 3 -8.37 -13.53 4.08
C PRO A 3 -6.84 -13.40 4.11
N LEU A 4 -6.12 -14.50 3.83
CA LEU A 4 -4.65 -14.51 3.79
C LEU A 4 -4.09 -13.62 2.68
N THR A 5 -4.78 -13.52 1.55
CA THR A 5 -4.37 -12.64 0.45
C THR A 5 -4.49 -11.17 0.87
N LEU A 6 -5.54 -10.81 1.61
CA LEU A 6 -5.73 -9.45 2.10
C LEU A 6 -4.72 -9.07 3.19
N ASP A 7 -4.39 -9.99 4.12
CA ASP A 7 -3.30 -9.81 5.10
C ASP A 7 -1.96 -9.60 4.42
N ALA A 8 -1.62 -10.45 3.44
CA ALA A 8 -0.37 -10.35 2.69
C ALA A 8 -0.28 -9.02 1.93
N LEU A 9 -1.34 -8.62 1.22
CA LEU A 9 -1.40 -7.33 0.52
C LEU A 9 -1.10 -6.16 1.46
N GLY A 10 -1.79 -6.12 2.60
CA GLY A 10 -1.59 -5.08 3.60
C GLY A 10 -0.16 -5.01 4.11
N ARG A 11 0.42 -6.16 4.50
CA ARG A 11 1.80 -6.24 4.99
C ARG A 11 2.82 -5.81 3.96
N HIS A 12 2.64 -6.20 2.70
CA HIS A 12 3.57 -5.86 1.63
C HIS A 12 3.52 -4.39 1.24
N LEU A 13 2.35 -3.76 1.28
CA LEU A 13 2.21 -2.35 0.90
C LEU A 13 2.49 -1.37 2.05
N TYR A 14 2.08 -1.69 3.27
CA TYR A 14 2.07 -0.73 4.39
C TYR A 14 2.81 -1.24 5.64
N GLY A 15 3.41 -2.44 5.60
CA GLY A 15 4.22 -2.97 6.70
C GLY A 15 3.41 -3.59 7.85
N PRO A 16 4.00 -3.79 9.04
CA PRO A 16 3.41 -4.60 10.12
C PRO A 16 2.18 -3.98 10.80
N ARG A 17 1.93 -2.67 10.64
CA ARG A 17 0.78 -1.94 11.22
C ARG A 17 -0.19 -1.47 10.14
N TYR A 18 -0.36 -2.27 9.08
CA TYR A 18 -1.06 -1.90 7.85
C TYR A 18 -2.57 -1.68 7.98
N VAL A 19 -3.22 -2.18 9.03
CA VAL A 19 -4.69 -2.37 9.07
C VAL A 19 -5.46 -1.07 8.81
N THR A 20 -5.02 0.05 9.40
CA THR A 20 -5.65 1.36 9.17
C THR A 20 -5.41 1.86 7.74
N ALA A 21 -4.16 1.85 7.27
CA ALA A 21 -3.82 2.30 5.92
C ALA A 21 -4.52 1.46 4.84
N LEU A 22 -4.66 0.16 5.06
CA LEU A 22 -5.39 -0.73 4.16
C LEU A 22 -6.90 -0.43 4.18
N ALA A 23 -7.49 -0.11 5.33
CA ALA A 23 -8.90 0.28 5.42
C ALA A 23 -9.18 1.58 4.65
N GLU A 24 -8.31 2.58 4.79
CA GLU A 24 -8.39 3.83 4.04
C GLU A 24 -8.26 3.60 2.54
N ALA A 25 -7.27 2.81 2.12
CA ALA A 25 -7.05 2.48 0.71
C ALA A 25 -8.23 1.71 0.09
N LEU A 26 -8.79 0.73 0.81
CA LEU A 26 -9.98 0.00 0.37
C LEU A 26 -11.20 0.91 0.23
N THR A 27 -11.35 1.90 1.11
CA THR A 27 -12.42 2.90 1.03
C THR A 27 -12.24 3.79 -0.19
N ALA A 28 -11.03 4.32 -0.40
CA ALA A 28 -10.70 5.19 -1.54
C ALA A 28 -10.86 4.47 -2.89
N HIS A 29 -10.68 3.15 -2.92
CA HIS A 29 -10.80 2.34 -4.13
C HIS A 29 -12.08 1.50 -4.17
N ALA A 30 -13.07 1.77 -3.33
CA ALA A 30 -14.38 1.12 -3.42
C ALA A 30 -15.09 1.52 -4.72
N PRO A 31 -15.80 0.61 -5.41
CA PRO A 31 -16.64 0.99 -6.54
C PRO A 31 -17.77 1.93 -6.07
N GLU A 32 -18.11 2.96 -6.84
CA GLU A 32 -19.27 3.84 -6.52
C GLU A 32 -20.58 3.02 -6.42
N GLU A 33 -20.71 2.03 -7.31
CA GLU A 33 -21.86 1.12 -7.39
C GLU A 33 -21.98 0.17 -6.21
N ALA A 34 -20.91 -0.02 -5.42
CA ALA A 34 -20.86 -1.03 -4.37
C ALA A 34 -21.82 -0.75 -3.20
N HIS A 35 -22.51 0.41 -3.20
CA HIS A 35 -23.38 0.84 -2.09
C HIS A 35 -22.72 0.55 -0.75
N ALA A 36 -21.40 0.76 -0.62
CA ALA A 36 -20.70 0.50 0.62
C ALA A 36 -21.32 1.43 1.66
N PRO A 37 -22.14 0.94 2.59
CA PRO A 37 -23.03 1.80 3.36
C PRO A 37 -22.26 2.60 4.43
N SER A 38 -20.95 2.36 4.55
CA SER A 38 -20.06 3.01 5.48
C SER A 38 -18.60 2.82 5.04
N PRO A 39 -17.71 3.79 5.32
CA PRO A 39 -16.27 3.63 5.09
C PRO A 39 -15.71 2.37 5.77
N VAL A 40 -14.71 1.75 5.14
CA VAL A 40 -13.99 0.63 5.74
C VAL A 40 -13.13 1.16 6.88
N THR A 41 -13.19 0.49 8.03
CA THR A 41 -12.42 0.85 9.22
C THR A 41 -11.45 -0.28 9.56
N ALA A 42 -10.43 0.01 10.37
CA ALA A 42 -9.46 -1.00 10.80
C ALA A 42 -10.11 -2.25 11.46
N PRO A 43 -11.17 -2.12 12.28
CA PRO A 43 -11.93 -3.27 12.76
C PRO A 43 -12.52 -4.15 11.65
N HIS A 44 -13.06 -3.56 10.57
CA HIS A 44 -13.58 -4.33 9.43
C HIS A 44 -12.47 -5.23 8.83
N VAL A 45 -11.33 -4.63 8.51
CA VAL A 45 -10.17 -5.34 7.95
C VAL A 45 -9.70 -6.44 8.90
N THR A 46 -9.60 -6.16 10.20
CA THR A 46 -9.20 -7.15 11.21
C THR A 46 -10.18 -8.33 11.28
N MET A 47 -11.49 -8.07 11.21
CA MET A 47 -12.50 -9.13 11.26
C MET A 47 -12.45 -10.02 10.02
N TRP A 48 -12.25 -9.46 8.83
CA TRP A 48 -12.13 -10.23 7.59
C TRP A 48 -10.87 -11.09 7.57
N ILE A 49 -9.73 -10.54 7.97
CA ILE A 49 -8.44 -11.24 7.98
C ILE A 49 -8.44 -12.40 8.99
N LYS A 50 -9.09 -12.21 10.15
CA LYS A 50 -9.26 -13.27 11.15
C LYS A 50 -10.35 -14.28 10.80
N GLY A 51 -11.04 -14.14 9.67
CA GLY A 51 -12.16 -15.00 9.27
C GLY A 51 -13.37 -14.90 10.21
N ARG A 52 -13.47 -13.84 11.02
CA ARG A 52 -14.57 -13.64 11.99
C ARG A 52 -15.84 -13.11 11.33
N ARG A 53 -15.72 -12.56 10.12
CA ARG A 53 -16.84 -12.08 9.30
C ARG A 53 -16.54 -12.36 7.83
N SER A 54 -17.59 -12.66 7.06
CA SER A 54 -17.50 -12.74 5.61
C SER A 54 -17.03 -11.40 5.02
N MET A 55 -16.18 -11.49 4.01
CA MET A 55 -15.70 -10.35 3.26
C MET A 55 -16.73 -10.01 2.18
N PRO A 56 -17.16 -8.74 2.04
CA PRO A 56 -18.01 -8.33 0.94
C PRO A 56 -17.35 -8.57 -0.42
N ASP A 57 -18.14 -8.93 -1.43
CA ASP A 57 -17.61 -9.29 -2.77
C ASP A 57 -16.85 -8.14 -3.44
N TRP A 58 -17.28 -6.90 -3.21
CA TRP A 58 -16.64 -5.71 -3.78
C TRP A 58 -15.21 -5.49 -3.27
N ILE A 59 -14.83 -6.07 -2.14
CA ILE A 59 -13.48 -5.95 -1.57
C ILE A 59 -12.43 -6.53 -2.52
N ASP A 60 -12.76 -7.57 -3.31
CA ASP A 60 -11.83 -8.15 -4.28
C ASP A 60 -11.42 -7.13 -5.36
N ALA A 61 -12.42 -6.47 -5.96
CA ALA A 61 -12.20 -5.44 -6.96
C ALA A 61 -11.45 -4.23 -6.39
N ALA A 62 -11.78 -3.82 -5.16
CA ALA A 62 -11.09 -2.73 -4.47
C ALA A 62 -9.62 -3.08 -4.16
N ALA A 63 -9.36 -4.27 -3.63
CA ALA A 63 -8.01 -4.74 -3.31
C ALA A 63 -7.14 -4.89 -4.56
N LEU A 64 -7.71 -5.30 -5.70
CA LEU A 64 -6.99 -5.30 -6.98
C LEU A 64 -6.59 -3.88 -7.41
N ARG A 65 -7.47 -2.89 -7.24
CA ARG A 65 -7.13 -1.47 -7.51
C ARG A 65 -6.05 -0.95 -6.56
N VAL A 66 -6.15 -1.26 -5.27
CA VAL A 66 -5.11 -0.96 -4.27
C VAL A 66 -3.77 -1.56 -4.68
N ALA A 67 -3.75 -2.84 -5.09
CA ALA A 67 -2.52 -3.51 -5.52
C ALA A 67 -1.90 -2.84 -6.76
N LYS A 68 -2.73 -2.48 -7.76
CA LYS A 68 -2.26 -1.76 -8.96
C LYS A 68 -1.67 -0.39 -8.61
N ALA A 69 -2.35 0.38 -7.77
CA ALA A 69 -1.85 1.68 -7.29
C ALA A 69 -0.52 1.50 -6.53
N GLY A 70 -0.46 0.54 -5.61
CA GLY A 70 0.75 0.24 -4.85
C GLY A 70 1.96 -0.15 -5.72
N VAL A 71 1.75 -0.86 -6.83
CA VAL A 71 2.82 -1.17 -7.80
C VAL A 71 3.32 0.09 -8.50
N ILE A 72 2.42 1.00 -8.87
CA ILE A 72 2.79 2.29 -9.49
C ILE A 72 3.63 3.11 -8.51
N ASP A 73 3.16 3.24 -7.27
CA ASP A 73 3.87 3.99 -6.22
C ASP A 73 5.23 3.37 -5.87
N LEU A 74 5.31 2.04 -5.84
CA LEU A 74 6.58 1.34 -5.61
C LEU A 74 7.57 1.61 -6.74
N LYS A 75 7.14 1.56 -8.00
CA LYS A 75 7.99 1.91 -9.15
C LYS A 75 8.44 3.36 -9.11
N ALA A 76 7.55 4.29 -8.76
CA ALA A 76 7.90 5.70 -8.61
C ALA A 76 8.96 5.92 -7.51
N ARG A 77 8.80 5.27 -6.35
CA ARG A 77 9.80 5.32 -5.28
C ARG A 77 11.14 4.70 -5.67
N ALA A 78 11.11 3.55 -6.35
CA ALA A 78 12.33 2.90 -6.83
C ALA A 78 13.07 3.81 -7.82
N LYS A 79 12.35 4.46 -8.74
CA LYS A 79 12.91 5.41 -9.69
C LYS A 79 13.50 6.64 -9.00
N ALA A 80 12.83 7.18 -7.97
CA ALA A 80 13.36 8.29 -7.20
C ALA A 80 14.68 7.92 -6.48
N VAL A 81 14.78 6.71 -5.93
CA VAL A 81 16.03 6.21 -5.33
C VAL A 81 17.12 6.06 -6.39
N GLU A 82 16.79 5.49 -7.55
CA GLU A 82 17.72 5.40 -8.68
C GLU A 82 18.26 6.78 -9.08
N ASP A 83 17.39 7.79 -9.20
CA ASP A 83 17.79 9.15 -9.55
C ASP A 83 18.73 9.76 -8.51
N ILE A 84 18.46 9.54 -7.22
CA ILE A 84 19.33 9.99 -6.12
C ILE A 84 20.71 9.33 -6.20
N LEU A 85 20.77 8.03 -6.53
CA LEU A 85 22.03 7.28 -6.59
C LEU A 85 22.89 7.66 -7.80
N TRP A 86 22.27 7.91 -8.96
CA TRP A 86 23.01 8.25 -10.19
C TRP A 86 23.34 9.74 -10.30
N LYS A 87 22.58 10.60 -9.63
CA LYS A 87 22.77 12.05 -9.68
C LYS A 87 22.73 12.70 -8.29
N PRO A 88 23.55 12.24 -7.33
CA PRO A 88 23.50 12.70 -5.94
C PRO A 88 23.67 14.23 -5.81
N TRP A 89 24.45 14.85 -6.70
CA TRP A 89 24.66 16.30 -6.70
C TRP A 89 23.41 17.11 -7.08
N GLU A 90 22.49 16.57 -7.89
CA GLU A 90 21.20 17.22 -8.20
C GLU A 90 20.28 17.24 -6.96
N TYR A 91 20.55 16.38 -5.97
CA TYR A 91 19.82 16.28 -4.70
C TYR A 91 20.61 16.86 -3.52
N GLY A 92 21.68 17.62 -3.78
CA GLY A 92 22.48 18.27 -2.73
C GLY A 92 23.30 17.30 -1.86
N ILE A 93 23.41 16.03 -2.26
CA ILE A 93 24.26 15.04 -1.60
C ILE A 93 25.67 15.24 -2.11
N GLN A 94 26.53 15.80 -1.25
CA GLN A 94 27.94 15.95 -1.59
C GLN A 94 28.61 14.57 -1.69
N PRO A 95 29.45 14.33 -2.71
CA PRO A 95 30.31 13.15 -2.71
C PRO A 95 31.18 13.16 -1.45
N PRO A 96 31.53 12.00 -0.87
CA PRO A 96 32.46 11.95 0.24
C PRO A 96 33.74 12.68 -0.15
N THR A 97 34.20 13.57 0.72
CA THR A 97 35.48 14.28 0.54
C THR A 97 36.58 13.26 0.28
N PRO A 98 37.41 13.42 -0.76
CA PRO A 98 38.52 12.52 -1.00
C PRO A 98 39.41 12.51 0.24
N TYR A 99 39.66 11.31 0.78
CA TYR A 99 40.62 11.12 1.85
C TYR A 99 42.00 11.42 1.29
N HIS A 100 42.58 12.57 1.65
CA HIS A 100 43.99 12.85 1.41
C HIS A 100 44.78 12.27 2.60
N PRO A 101 45.58 11.21 2.41
CA PRO A 101 46.45 10.67 3.44
C PRO A 101 47.60 11.61 3.80
#